data_AF-A0A9P5J145-F1
#
_entry.id   AF-A0A9P5J145-F1
#
_cell.length_a   1.000
_cell.length_b   1.000
_cell.length_c   1.000
_cell.angle_alpha   90.00
_cell.angle_beta   90.00
_cell.angle_gamma   90.00
#
_symmetry.space_group_name_H-M   'P 1'
#
loop_
_entity.id
_entity.type
_entity.pdbx_description
1 polymer ?
#
loop_
_entity_poly.entity_id
_entity_poly.type
_entity_poly.pdbx_seq_one_letter_code
_entity_poly.pdbx_strand_id
1 'polypeptide(L)'
;MSECQILSNPDVSGIGISRLNELRESLFFTAGLNGFALLLTAVIQTAYHTLDLYHAIVVIHQLTFLGVTTVPSSNYRASLFGIVYHITTTLATRILLASWSMYVWITAPTFGASLFASGDSHCNDSVKYVVFFVTIRATVPWARWLSVAGASTFSIGLFTRHIFYRPIKAGSEDVDLLRPSPMVIAFVTRFGFVYSIIMLELTIARNNVAAGETVWSFGQIIPVVISGSAAIDVILFFLGGEGDEDE
;
A
#
# COMPACT_ATOMS: atom_id res chain seq x y z
N MET A 1 19.92 51.44 -21.43
CA MET A 1 19.25 50.16 -21.71
C MET A 1 18.64 49.71 -20.40
N SER A 2 17.32 49.78 -20.28
CA SER A 2 16.57 49.34 -19.10
C SER A 2 16.29 47.84 -19.22
N GLU A 3 16.79 47.06 -18.27
CA GLU A 3 16.52 45.62 -18.19
C GLU A 3 15.03 45.37 -17.96
N CYS A 4 14.46 44.46 -18.76
CA CYS A 4 13.08 44.02 -18.65
C CYS A 4 13.03 42.93 -17.57
N GLN A 5 12.53 43.28 -16.38
CA GLN A 5 12.23 42.29 -15.35
C GLN A 5 10.87 41.64 -15.65
N ILE A 6 10.90 40.34 -15.89
CA ILE A 6 9.70 39.49 -15.96
C ILE A 6 9.20 39.32 -14.53
N LEU A 7 8.11 40.01 -14.19
CA LEU A 7 7.37 39.77 -12.95
C LEU A 7 6.67 38.40 -13.04
N SER A 8 7.07 37.47 -12.17
CA SER A 8 6.39 36.19 -12.00
C SER A 8 4.97 36.45 -11.52
N ASN A 9 3.98 35.98 -12.29
CA ASN A 9 2.57 36.11 -11.96
C ASN A 9 2.22 35.11 -10.83
N PRO A 10 1.91 35.57 -9.60
CA PRO A 10 1.64 34.69 -8.46
C PRO A 10 0.34 33.89 -8.60
N ASP A 11 -0.55 34.25 -9.53
CA ASP A 11 -1.84 33.56 -9.71
C ASP A 11 -1.73 32.23 -10.47
N VAL A 12 -0.65 32.01 -11.23
CA VAL A 12 -0.50 30.79 -12.05
C VAL A 12 -0.02 29.60 -11.20
N SER A 13 0.80 29.86 -10.17
CA SER A 13 1.32 28.85 -9.25
C SER A 13 0.22 28.28 -8.33
N GLY A 14 -0.70 29.13 -7.85
CA GLY A 14 -1.81 28.69 -6.98
C GLY A 14 -2.84 27.78 -7.68
N ILE A 15 -3.17 28.07 -8.94
CA ILE A 15 -4.12 27.28 -9.74
C ILE A 15 -3.58 25.88 -10.05
N GLY A 16 -2.26 25.75 -10.25
CA GLY A 16 -1.61 24.47 -10.50
C GLY A 16 -1.66 23.53 -9.29
N ILE A 17 -1.36 24.05 -8.10
CA ILE A 17 -1.28 23.26 -6.86
C ILE A 17 -2.67 22.77 -6.42
N SER A 18 -3.71 23.61 -6.51
CA SER A 18 -5.07 23.23 -6.13
C SER A 18 -5.61 22.07 -6.98
N ARG A 19 -5.49 22.15 -8.31
CA ARG A 19 -5.93 21.06 -9.22
C ARG A 19 -5.13 19.78 -9.02
N LEU A 20 -3.85 19.91 -8.69
CA LEU A 20 -2.98 18.77 -8.46
C LEU A 20 -3.37 18.02 -7.17
N ASN A 21 -3.77 18.73 -6.12
CA ASN A 21 -4.30 18.12 -4.90
C ASN A 21 -5.62 17.38 -5.14
N GLU A 22 -6.54 17.95 -5.91
CA GLU A 22 -7.79 17.28 -6.29
C GLU A 22 -7.56 16.01 -7.12
N LEU A 23 -6.63 16.07 -8.08
CA LEU A 23 -6.23 14.91 -8.87
C LEU A 23 -5.62 13.82 -7.97
N ARG A 24 -4.72 14.22 -7.07
CA ARG A 24 -4.05 13.33 -6.12
C ARG A 24 -5.06 12.61 -5.23
N GLU A 25 -6.01 13.32 -4.64
CA GLU A 25 -7.06 12.72 -3.81
C GLU A 25 -7.93 11.75 -4.60
N SER A 26 -8.29 12.11 -5.83
CA SER A 26 -9.06 11.24 -6.73
C SER A 26 -8.30 9.95 -7.04
N LEU A 27 -7.01 10.07 -7.38
CA LEU A 27 -6.14 8.92 -7.65
C LEU A 27 -6.01 7.99 -6.44
N PHE A 28 -5.80 8.54 -5.24
CA PHE A 28 -5.71 7.72 -4.02
C PHE A 28 -7.02 7.03 -3.67
N PHE A 29 -8.14 7.73 -3.84
CA PHE A 29 -9.46 7.13 -3.61
C PHE A 29 -9.70 5.97 -4.59
N THR A 30 -9.45 6.17 -5.88
CA THR A 30 -9.56 5.11 -6.88
C THR A 30 -8.61 3.94 -6.61
N ALA A 31 -7.36 4.22 -6.25
CA ALA A 31 -6.38 3.20 -5.90
C ALA A 31 -6.84 2.36 -4.69
N GLY A 32 -7.30 3.00 -3.61
CA GLY A 32 -7.72 2.27 -2.44
C GLY A 32 -9.05 1.52 -2.63
N LEU A 33 -9.96 2.00 -3.49
CA LEU A 33 -11.15 1.23 -3.92
C LEU A 33 -10.76 0.00 -4.73
N ASN A 34 -9.81 0.13 -5.66
CA ASN A 34 -9.27 -1.00 -6.42
C ASN A 34 -8.58 -2.00 -5.48
N GLY A 35 -7.85 -1.52 -4.49
CA GLY A 35 -7.28 -2.35 -3.43
C GLY A 35 -8.36 -3.08 -2.63
N PHE A 36 -9.47 -2.40 -2.28
CA PHE A 36 -10.58 -3.05 -1.57
C PHE A 36 -11.24 -4.16 -2.39
N ALA A 37 -11.52 -3.88 -3.67
CA ALA A 37 -12.07 -4.86 -4.58
C ALA A 37 -11.13 -6.07 -4.72
N LEU A 38 -9.83 -5.83 -4.88
CA LEU A 38 -8.82 -6.87 -4.97
C LEU A 38 -8.75 -7.73 -3.70
N LEU A 39 -8.80 -7.11 -2.51
CA LEU A 39 -8.82 -7.82 -1.24
C LEU A 39 -10.07 -8.72 -1.14
N LEU A 40 -11.25 -8.19 -1.47
CA LEU A 40 -12.48 -8.95 -1.43
C LEU A 40 -12.44 -10.13 -2.41
N THR A 41 -11.98 -9.91 -3.64
CA THR A 41 -11.78 -10.97 -4.64
C THR A 41 -10.83 -12.04 -4.13
N ALA A 42 -9.70 -11.65 -3.53
CA ALA A 42 -8.72 -12.60 -3.02
C ALA A 42 -9.26 -13.44 -1.87
N VAL A 43 -10.03 -12.83 -0.94
CA VAL A 43 -10.70 -13.56 0.15
C VAL A 43 -11.72 -14.55 -0.42
N ILE A 44 -12.53 -14.14 -1.41
CA ILE A 44 -13.52 -15.00 -2.06
C ILE A 44 -12.84 -16.17 -2.79
N GLN A 45 -11.80 -15.90 -3.59
CA GLN A 45 -11.06 -16.94 -4.30
C GLN A 45 -10.31 -17.89 -3.35
N THR A 46 -9.82 -17.37 -2.22
CA THR A 46 -9.25 -18.21 -1.14
C THR A 46 -10.31 -19.17 -0.59
N ALA A 47 -11.53 -18.69 -0.34
CA ALA A 47 -12.63 -19.51 0.18
C ALA A 47 -13.12 -20.57 -0.82
N TYR A 48 -13.08 -20.28 -2.12
CA TYR A 48 -13.36 -21.26 -3.18
C TYR A 48 -12.19 -22.19 -3.49
N HIS A 49 -11.06 -22.04 -2.79
CA HIS A 49 -9.83 -22.76 -3.09
C HIS A 49 -9.40 -22.63 -4.56
N THR A 50 -9.55 -21.43 -5.14
CA THR A 50 -9.14 -21.10 -6.52
C THR A 50 -7.91 -20.19 -6.59
N LEU A 51 -7.41 -19.74 -5.44
CA LEU A 51 -6.20 -18.94 -5.32
C LEU A 51 -5.02 -19.79 -4.84
N ASP A 52 -3.93 -19.82 -5.61
CA ASP A 52 -2.68 -20.45 -5.19
C ASP A 52 -1.79 -19.50 -4.36
N LEU A 53 -0.73 -20.05 -3.77
CA LEU A 53 0.18 -19.30 -2.90
C LEU A 53 0.91 -18.17 -3.63
N TYR A 54 1.32 -18.40 -4.87
CA TYR A 54 2.05 -17.41 -5.65
C TYR A 54 1.17 -16.18 -5.91
N HIS A 55 -0.04 -16.40 -6.41
CA HIS A 55 -1.02 -15.34 -6.64
C HIS A 55 -1.41 -14.63 -5.35
N ALA A 56 -1.57 -15.36 -4.24
CA ALA A 56 -1.83 -14.75 -2.94
C ALA A 56 -0.70 -13.81 -2.50
N ILE A 57 0.57 -14.20 -2.67
CA ILE A 57 1.73 -13.34 -2.34
C ILE A 57 1.75 -12.10 -3.23
N VAL A 58 1.50 -12.25 -4.53
CA VAL A 58 1.39 -11.12 -5.48
C VAL A 58 0.30 -10.15 -5.02
N VAL A 59 -0.89 -10.66 -4.67
CA VAL A 59 -1.99 -9.83 -4.19
C VAL A 59 -1.65 -9.12 -2.88
N ILE A 60 -1.00 -9.79 -1.90
CA ILE A 60 -0.55 -9.15 -0.65
C ILE A 60 0.36 -7.95 -0.96
N HIS A 61 1.29 -8.10 -1.90
CA HIS A 61 2.14 -6.99 -2.33
C HIS A 61 1.32 -5.89 -2.98
N GLN A 62 0.43 -6.22 -3.92
CA GLN A 62 -0.46 -5.26 -4.57
C GLN A 62 -1.28 -4.44 -3.57
N LEU A 63 -1.86 -5.09 -2.57
CA LEU A 63 -2.62 -4.45 -1.50
C LEU A 63 -1.76 -3.56 -0.61
N THR A 64 -0.47 -3.88 -0.47
CA THR A 64 0.50 -3.03 0.23
C THR A 64 0.76 -1.72 -0.53
N PHE A 65 0.74 -1.72 -1.87
CA PHE A 65 0.89 -0.49 -2.68
C PHE A 65 -0.39 0.32 -2.83
N LEU A 66 -1.45 -0.34 -3.28
CA LEU A 66 -2.75 0.29 -3.52
C LEU A 66 -3.30 0.91 -2.24
N GLY A 67 -2.91 0.33 -1.10
CA GLY A 67 -3.61 0.51 0.14
C GLY A 67 -5.02 -0.07 0.01
N VAL A 68 -5.79 0.12 1.08
CA VAL A 68 -7.20 -0.26 1.06
C VAL A 68 -7.97 0.89 1.70
N THR A 69 -8.78 1.57 0.88
CA THR A 69 -9.65 2.67 1.34
C THR A 69 -11.07 2.41 0.87
N THR A 70 -12.02 2.63 1.77
CA THR A 70 -13.45 2.38 1.51
C THR A 70 -14.27 3.65 1.57
N VAL A 71 -13.64 4.81 1.80
CA VAL A 71 -14.36 6.04 2.13
C VAL A 71 -13.98 7.16 1.18
N PRO A 72 -14.96 7.82 0.53
CA PRO A 72 -14.69 8.94 -0.36
C PRO A 72 -14.06 10.10 0.40
N SER A 73 -12.97 10.66 -0.15
CA SER A 73 -12.50 12.01 0.19
C SER A 73 -13.57 12.97 -0.30
N SER A 74 -14.52 13.30 0.55
CA SER A 74 -15.45 14.37 0.27
C SER A 74 -15.74 15.07 1.56
N ASN A 75 -15.85 16.39 1.43
CA ASN A 75 -16.20 17.36 2.46
C ASN A 75 -17.62 17.14 3.01
N TYR A 76 -17.99 15.89 3.34
CA TYR A 76 -19.17 15.61 4.13
C TYR A 76 -18.99 16.35 5.45
N ARG A 77 -19.91 17.29 5.72
CA ARG A 77 -20.06 17.93 7.03
C ARG A 77 -19.81 16.87 8.10
N ALA A 78 -18.88 17.14 9.01
CA ALA A 78 -18.42 16.25 10.06
C ALA A 78 -19.56 15.83 11.00
N SER A 79 -20.45 14.97 10.49
CA SER A 79 -21.51 14.34 11.25
C SER A 79 -20.88 13.20 12.04
N LEU A 80 -21.34 13.00 13.28
CA LEU A 80 -20.90 11.88 14.11
C LEU A 80 -21.02 10.56 13.35
N PHE A 81 -22.12 10.38 12.61
CA PHE A 81 -22.35 9.20 11.77
C PHE A 81 -21.26 9.02 10.71
N GLY A 82 -20.90 10.08 9.96
CA GLY A 82 -19.85 10.02 8.94
C GLY A 82 -18.48 9.64 9.53
N ILE A 83 -18.13 10.20 10.70
CA ILE A 83 -16.88 9.88 11.39
C ILE A 83 -16.87 8.42 11.85
N VAL A 84 -17.95 7.96 12.51
CA VAL A 84 -18.07 6.57 13.00
C VAL A 84 -18.04 5.59 11.85
N TYR A 85 -18.77 5.86 10.77
CA TYR A 85 -18.76 5.03 9.57
C TYR A 85 -17.35 4.95 8.94
N HIS A 86 -16.66 6.09 8.82
CA HIS A 86 -15.31 6.13 8.28
C HIS A 86 -14.32 5.31 9.12
N ILE A 87 -14.33 5.49 10.44
CA ILE A 87 -13.46 4.75 11.35
C ILE A 87 -13.76 3.25 11.29
N THR A 88 -15.04 2.88 11.34
CA THR A 88 -15.47 1.48 11.35
C THR A 88 -15.07 0.77 10.06
N THR A 89 -15.37 1.35 8.90
CA THR A 89 -15.05 0.75 7.60
C THR A 89 -13.54 0.67 7.35
N THR A 90 -12.78 1.70 7.74
CA THR A 90 -11.31 1.70 7.65
C THR A 90 -10.71 0.61 8.54
N LEU A 91 -11.16 0.48 9.79
CA LEU A 91 -10.66 -0.55 10.71
C LEU A 91 -11.04 -1.95 10.23
N ALA A 92 -12.31 -2.18 9.87
CA ALA A 92 -12.79 -3.48 9.39
C ALA A 92 -11.98 -3.96 8.18
N THR A 93 -11.74 -3.08 7.22
CA THR A 93 -10.98 -3.39 6.00
C THR A 93 -9.53 -3.75 6.31
N ARG A 94 -8.90 -3.04 7.25
CA ARG A 94 -7.51 -3.31 7.67
C ARG A 94 -7.38 -4.61 8.45
N ILE A 95 -8.33 -4.90 9.34
CA ILE A 95 -8.41 -6.19 10.04
C ILE A 95 -8.53 -7.30 9.01
N LEU A 96 -9.42 -7.15 8.03
CA LEU A 96 -9.61 -8.15 6.98
C LEU A 96 -8.32 -8.42 6.21
N LEU A 97 -7.63 -7.36 5.75
CA LEU A 97 -6.32 -7.47 5.08
C LEU A 97 -5.31 -8.21 5.96
N ALA A 98 -5.18 -7.81 7.22
CA ALA A 98 -4.22 -8.37 8.14
C ALA A 98 -4.49 -9.85 8.44
N SER A 99 -5.73 -10.18 8.77
CA SER A 99 -6.17 -11.55 9.05
C SER A 99 -5.99 -12.44 7.82
N TRP A 100 -6.35 -11.97 6.63
CA TRP A 100 -6.15 -12.72 5.39
C TRP A 100 -4.66 -12.92 5.08
N SER A 101 -3.82 -11.87 5.20
CA SER A 101 -2.37 -11.99 5.02
C SER A 101 -1.75 -12.97 6.02
N MET A 102 -2.10 -12.88 7.31
CA MET A 102 -1.63 -13.84 8.31
C MET A 102 -2.06 -15.27 7.96
N TYR A 103 -3.32 -15.46 7.54
CA TYR A 103 -3.81 -16.77 7.12
C TYR A 103 -2.97 -17.36 5.97
N VAL A 104 -2.70 -16.58 4.92
CA VAL A 104 -1.85 -16.99 3.79
C VAL A 104 -0.47 -17.44 4.27
N TRP A 105 0.20 -16.63 5.10
CA TRP A 105 1.56 -16.96 5.56
C TRP A 105 1.63 -18.12 6.57
N ILE A 106 0.63 -18.22 7.45
CA ILE A 106 0.50 -19.34 8.40
C ILE A 106 0.25 -20.64 7.63
N THR A 107 -0.57 -20.61 6.59
CA THR A 107 -0.92 -21.81 5.81
C THR A 107 -0.05 -22.02 4.57
N ALA A 108 0.97 -21.18 4.33
CA ALA A 108 1.76 -21.18 3.10
C ALA A 108 2.18 -22.56 2.57
N PRO A 109 2.67 -23.53 3.37
CA PRO A 109 3.03 -24.85 2.86
C PRO A 109 1.86 -25.62 2.23
N THR A 110 0.64 -25.42 2.71
CA THR A 110 -0.58 -26.13 2.28
C THR A 110 -1.59 -25.21 1.60
N PHE A 111 -1.28 -23.92 1.43
CA PHE A 111 -2.19 -22.94 0.87
C PHE A 111 -2.51 -23.30 -0.58
N GLY A 112 -3.79 -23.36 -0.93
CA GLY A 112 -4.23 -23.71 -2.28
C GLY A 112 -3.84 -25.11 -2.76
N ALA A 113 -3.44 -26.04 -1.87
CA ALA A 113 -2.95 -27.37 -2.27
C ALA A 113 -3.96 -28.18 -3.11
N SER A 114 -5.26 -27.90 -2.98
CA SER A 114 -6.33 -28.52 -3.76
C SER A 114 -6.38 -28.09 -5.23
N LEU A 115 -5.66 -27.04 -5.63
CA LEU A 115 -5.61 -26.55 -7.02
C LEU A 115 -4.67 -27.35 -7.91
N PHE A 116 -3.71 -28.05 -7.30
CA PHE A 116 -2.78 -28.87 -8.05
C PHE A 116 -3.46 -30.20 -8.37
N ALA A 117 -3.46 -30.59 -9.65
CA ALA A 117 -4.11 -31.81 -10.12
C ALA A 117 -3.62 -33.10 -9.42
N SER A 118 -2.46 -33.06 -8.75
CA SER A 118 -1.92 -34.17 -7.94
C SER A 118 -2.20 -34.07 -6.44
N GLY A 119 -2.75 -32.96 -5.94
CA GLY A 119 -2.90 -32.70 -4.50
C GLY A 119 -1.55 -32.52 -3.76
N ASP A 120 -0.45 -32.38 -4.49
CA ASP A 120 0.88 -32.25 -3.90
C ASP A 120 1.11 -30.85 -3.32
N SER A 121 1.12 -30.76 -1.99
CA SER A 121 1.54 -29.57 -1.25
C SER A 121 2.99 -29.16 -1.52
N HIS A 122 3.80 -30.06 -2.10
CA HIS A 122 5.18 -29.80 -2.49
C HIS A 122 5.34 -28.72 -3.58
N CYS A 123 4.29 -28.37 -4.33
CA CYS A 123 4.36 -27.30 -5.31
C CYS A 123 4.66 -25.94 -4.64
N ASN A 124 4.13 -25.69 -3.44
CA ASN A 124 4.34 -24.45 -2.71
C ASN A 124 5.82 -24.23 -2.33
N ASP A 125 6.60 -25.31 -2.17
CA ASP A 125 8.05 -25.20 -1.90
C ASP A 125 8.85 -24.67 -3.08
N SER A 126 8.27 -24.71 -4.29
CA SER A 126 8.87 -24.15 -5.50
C SER A 126 8.62 -22.64 -5.63
N VAL A 127 7.65 -22.09 -4.90
CA VAL A 127 7.30 -20.66 -4.93
C VAL A 127 8.44 -19.87 -4.30
N LYS A 128 9.06 -19.03 -5.12
CA LYS A 128 10.15 -18.14 -4.70
C LYS A 128 9.58 -16.81 -4.30
N TYR A 129 10.10 -16.26 -3.21
CA TYR A 129 9.78 -14.94 -2.71
C TYR A 129 11.08 -14.14 -2.60
N VAL A 130 11.08 -12.87 -3.00
CA VAL A 130 12.28 -12.03 -2.96
C VAL A 130 12.15 -11.01 -1.84
N VAL A 131 13.09 -11.05 -0.88
CA VAL A 131 13.16 -10.12 0.25
C VAL A 131 14.57 -9.55 0.30
N PHE A 132 14.71 -8.22 0.34
CA PHE A 132 16.00 -7.54 0.31
C PHE A 132 16.90 -8.04 -0.84
N PHE A 133 16.33 -8.22 -2.04
CA PHE A 133 17.00 -8.76 -3.23
C PHE A 133 17.50 -10.21 -3.11
N VAL A 134 17.27 -10.88 -1.98
CA VAL A 134 17.59 -12.29 -1.77
C VAL A 134 16.38 -13.15 -2.12
N THR A 135 16.61 -14.16 -2.96
CA THR A 135 15.56 -15.13 -3.31
C THR A 135 15.48 -16.21 -2.25
N ILE A 136 14.32 -16.36 -1.64
CA ILE A 136 14.02 -17.36 -0.61
C ILE A 136 12.79 -18.17 -1.03
N ARG A 137 12.59 -19.37 -0.46
CA ARG A 137 11.33 -20.11 -0.66
C ARG A 137 10.25 -19.53 0.26
N ALA A 138 9.04 -19.33 -0.25
CA ALA A 138 7.94 -18.76 0.52
C ALA A 138 7.53 -19.62 1.74
N THR A 139 7.79 -20.92 1.69
CA THR A 139 7.45 -21.88 2.75
C THR A 139 8.45 -21.91 3.91
N VAL A 140 9.58 -21.19 3.81
CA VAL A 140 10.62 -21.20 4.84
C VAL A 140 10.09 -20.64 6.16
N PRO A 141 10.27 -21.34 7.30
CA PRO A 141 9.65 -20.96 8.57
C PRO A 141 9.98 -19.54 9.03
N TRP A 142 11.25 -19.13 8.99
CA TRP A 142 11.65 -17.80 9.47
C TRP A 142 11.01 -16.68 8.64
N ALA A 143 10.88 -16.85 7.33
CA ALA A 143 10.32 -15.86 6.43
C ALA A 143 8.81 -15.70 6.66
N ARG A 144 8.11 -16.82 6.85
CA ARG A 144 6.68 -16.83 7.19
C ARG A 144 6.40 -16.11 8.49
N TRP A 145 7.14 -16.44 9.55
CA TRP A 145 6.96 -15.79 10.84
C TRP A 145 7.36 -14.31 10.82
N LEU A 146 8.36 -13.94 10.03
CA LEU A 146 8.71 -12.54 9.80
C LEU A 146 7.54 -11.79 9.11
N SER A 147 6.92 -12.37 8.09
CA SER A 147 5.75 -11.78 7.42
C SER A 147 4.53 -11.69 8.34
N VAL A 148 4.27 -12.72 9.16
CA VAL A 148 3.18 -12.70 10.16
C VAL A 148 3.44 -11.63 11.22
N ALA A 149 4.67 -11.55 11.74
CA ALA A 149 5.07 -10.51 12.69
C ALA A 149 4.90 -9.12 12.07
N GLY A 150 5.37 -8.92 10.84
CA GLY A 150 5.22 -7.66 10.11
C GLY A 150 3.76 -7.25 9.94
N ALA A 151 2.89 -8.16 9.49
CA ALA A 151 1.45 -7.91 9.35
C ALA A 151 0.78 -7.59 10.70
N SER A 152 1.21 -8.26 11.77
CA SER A 152 0.71 -8.04 13.13
C SER A 152 1.14 -6.67 13.65
N THR A 153 2.42 -6.33 13.55
CA THR A 153 2.96 -5.02 13.96
C THR A 153 2.31 -3.89 13.18
N PHE A 154 2.13 -4.05 11.87
CA PHE A 154 1.44 -3.06 11.04
C PHE A 154 0.00 -2.83 11.51
N SER A 155 -0.72 -3.91 11.80
CA SER A 155 -2.09 -3.83 12.30
C SER A 155 -2.16 -3.13 13.65
N ILE A 156 -1.34 -3.57 14.61
CA ILE A 156 -1.28 -2.99 15.96
C ILE A 156 -0.95 -1.50 15.85
N GLY A 157 0.10 -1.11 15.13
CA GLY A 157 0.50 0.29 14.98
C GLY A 157 -0.60 1.18 14.41
N LEU A 158 -1.38 0.67 13.45
CA LEU A 158 -2.53 1.39 12.91
C LEU A 158 -3.68 1.51 13.91
N PHE A 159 -3.98 0.44 14.66
CA PHE A 159 -4.94 0.49 15.76
C PHE A 159 -4.54 1.52 16.80
N THR A 160 -3.26 1.54 17.22
CA THR A 160 -2.78 2.51 18.21
C THR A 160 -2.96 3.94 17.69
N ARG A 161 -2.61 4.20 16.42
CA ARG A 161 -2.78 5.51 15.78
C ARG A 161 -4.22 6.00 15.76
N HIS A 162 -5.18 5.14 15.43
CA HIS A 162 -6.57 5.54 15.29
C HIS A 162 -7.30 5.67 16.63
N ILE A 163 -7.00 4.81 17.60
CA ILE A 163 -7.68 4.78 18.91
C ILE A 163 -7.05 5.79 19.88
N PHE A 164 -5.73 5.86 19.99
CA PHE A 164 -5.05 6.62 21.06
C PHE A 164 -4.57 7.99 20.59
N TYR A 165 -4.00 8.12 19.39
CA TYR A 165 -3.36 9.37 18.98
C TYR A 165 -4.33 10.48 18.55
N ARG A 166 -5.55 10.15 18.09
CA ARG A 166 -6.56 11.15 17.71
C ARG A 166 -7.22 11.86 18.90
N PRO A 167 -7.66 11.17 19.97
CA PRO A 167 -8.29 11.86 21.10
C PRO A 167 -7.30 12.54 22.04
N ILE A 168 -6.06 12.04 22.20
CA ILE A 168 -5.06 12.61 23.13
C ILE A 168 -4.55 13.99 22.66
N LYS A 169 -4.54 14.23 21.34
CA LYS A 169 -4.20 15.56 20.77
C LYS A 169 -5.17 16.68 21.15
N ALA A 170 -6.29 16.36 21.79
CA ALA A 170 -7.20 17.36 22.35
C ALA A 170 -6.74 17.91 23.72
N GLY A 171 -5.63 17.46 24.31
CA GLY A 171 -5.25 17.94 25.66
C GLY A 171 -3.83 17.71 26.18
N SER A 172 -2.82 17.34 25.38
CA SER A 172 -1.45 17.17 25.89
C SER A 172 -0.38 17.57 24.87
N GLU A 173 0.43 18.57 25.21
CA GLU A 173 1.55 19.10 24.41
C GLU A 173 2.83 18.23 24.46
N ASP A 174 2.93 17.29 25.40
CA ASP A 174 4.21 16.60 25.70
C ASP A 174 4.48 15.30 24.90
N VAL A 175 3.59 14.87 24.00
CA VAL A 175 3.72 13.59 23.24
C VAL A 175 4.43 13.76 21.88
N ASP A 176 5.28 14.79 21.71
CA ASP A 176 5.98 15.04 20.44
C ASP A 176 7.38 14.39 20.34
N LEU A 177 7.99 13.95 21.45
CA LEU A 177 9.36 13.41 21.48
C LEU A 177 9.58 12.05 20.76
N LEU A 178 8.51 11.27 20.57
CA LEU A 178 8.57 9.97 19.87
C LEU A 178 8.00 10.02 18.45
N ARG A 179 7.59 11.21 17.99
CA ARG A 179 7.02 11.37 16.66
C ARG A 179 8.16 11.32 15.63
N PRO A 180 8.19 10.32 14.73
CA PRO A 180 9.17 10.35 13.64
C PRO A 180 8.99 11.64 12.86
N SER A 181 10.10 12.27 12.48
CA SER A 181 10.04 13.53 11.75
C SER A 181 9.21 13.34 10.46
N PRO A 182 8.47 14.37 10.01
CA PRO A 182 7.69 14.29 8.76
C PRO A 182 8.54 13.81 7.58
N MET A 183 9.82 14.18 7.57
CA MET A 183 10.82 13.72 6.60
C MET A 183 11.03 12.20 6.67
N VAL A 184 11.20 11.62 7.85
CA VAL A 184 11.35 10.15 8.03
C VAL A 184 10.09 9.42 7.59
N ILE A 185 8.91 9.91 7.96
CA ILE A 185 7.63 9.31 7.53
C ILE A 185 7.52 9.35 6.00
N ALA A 186 7.80 10.50 5.39
CA ALA A 186 7.75 10.67 3.95
C ALA A 186 8.79 9.78 3.24
N PHE A 187 10.00 9.67 3.78
CA PHE A 187 11.06 8.80 3.26
C PHE A 187 10.64 7.34 3.31
N VAL A 188 10.25 6.83 4.49
CA VAL A 188 9.84 5.43 4.66
C VAL A 188 8.65 5.09 3.77
N THR A 189 7.67 5.98 3.68
CA THR A 189 6.46 5.75 2.87
C THR A 189 6.79 5.73 1.39
N ARG A 190 7.53 6.72 0.88
CA ARG A 190 7.82 6.85 -0.57
C ARG A 190 8.81 5.80 -1.06
N PHE A 191 9.92 5.59 -0.36
CA PHE A 191 10.90 4.57 -0.73
C PHE A 191 10.38 3.16 -0.47
N GLY A 192 9.50 2.98 0.51
CA GLY A 192 8.83 1.71 0.77
C GLY A 192 8.01 1.21 -0.43
N PHE A 193 7.31 2.13 -1.14
CA PHE A 193 6.59 1.79 -2.36
C PHE A 193 7.54 1.36 -3.49
N VAL A 194 8.59 2.13 -3.76
CA VAL A 194 9.57 1.79 -4.81
C VAL A 194 10.24 0.45 -4.51
N TYR A 195 10.72 0.27 -3.28
CA TYR A 195 11.31 -0.98 -2.81
C TYR A 195 10.37 -2.15 -3.04
N SER A 196 9.12 -2.01 -2.60
CA SER A 196 8.17 -3.11 -2.67
C SER A 196 7.85 -3.44 -4.15
N ILE A 197 7.75 -2.45 -5.06
CA ILE A 197 7.48 -2.68 -6.50
C ILE A 197 8.62 -3.51 -7.09
N ILE A 198 9.86 -3.12 -6.79
CA ILE A 198 11.05 -3.85 -7.23
C ILE A 198 11.04 -5.28 -6.68
N MET A 199 10.70 -5.48 -5.41
CA MET A 199 10.59 -6.83 -4.83
C MET A 199 9.50 -7.67 -5.50
N LEU A 200 8.36 -7.07 -5.86
CA LEU A 200 7.27 -7.75 -6.58
C LEU A 200 7.72 -8.19 -7.98
N GLU A 201 8.31 -7.28 -8.75
CA GLU A 201 8.82 -7.58 -10.10
C GLU A 201 9.89 -8.67 -10.07
N LEU A 202 10.81 -8.60 -9.10
CA LEU A 202 11.80 -9.66 -8.90
C LEU A 202 11.14 -10.97 -8.49
N THR A 203 10.10 -10.94 -7.67
CA THR A 203 9.36 -12.15 -7.29
C THR A 203 8.71 -12.79 -8.52
N ILE A 204 8.04 -12.02 -9.37
CA ILE A 204 7.45 -12.51 -10.62
C ILE A 204 8.55 -13.09 -11.52
N ALA A 205 9.64 -12.36 -11.74
CA ALA A 205 10.74 -12.77 -12.62
C ALA A 205 11.48 -14.03 -12.16
N ARG A 206 11.45 -14.36 -10.86
CA ARG A 206 12.15 -15.54 -10.30
C ARG A 206 11.28 -16.80 -10.31
N ASN A 207 9.97 -16.66 -10.45
CA ASN A 207 9.04 -17.77 -10.58
C ASN A 207 8.88 -18.15 -12.06
N ASN A 208 8.70 -19.45 -12.33
CA ASN A 208 8.53 -19.96 -13.70
C ASN A 208 7.06 -19.80 -14.13
N VAL A 209 6.66 -18.55 -14.37
CA VAL A 209 5.30 -18.19 -14.77
C VAL A 209 5.05 -18.60 -16.23
N ALA A 210 3.83 -19.04 -16.56
CA ALA A 210 3.48 -19.50 -17.90
C ALA A 210 3.67 -18.41 -18.97
N ALA A 211 4.03 -18.81 -20.20
CA ALA A 211 4.43 -17.92 -21.29
C ALA A 211 3.37 -16.90 -21.78
N GLY A 212 2.15 -16.93 -21.22
CA GLY A 212 1.09 -15.93 -21.48
C GLY A 212 0.93 -14.89 -20.36
N GLU A 213 1.39 -15.17 -19.14
CA GLU A 213 1.33 -14.24 -18.00
C GLU A 213 2.51 -13.24 -18.01
N THR A 214 3.49 -13.46 -18.89
CA THR A 214 4.67 -12.61 -19.08
C THR A 214 4.50 -11.52 -20.13
N VAL A 215 3.47 -11.62 -21.00
CA VAL A 215 3.32 -10.76 -22.19
C VAL A 215 2.56 -9.47 -21.89
N TRP A 216 1.66 -9.48 -20.91
CA TRP A 216 1.01 -8.32 -20.30
C TRP A 216 0.96 -8.58 -18.81
N SER A 217 2.05 -8.29 -18.09
CA SER A 217 2.05 -8.60 -16.66
C SER A 217 0.97 -7.76 -15.98
N PHE A 218 0.21 -8.38 -15.08
CA PHE A 218 -0.68 -7.67 -14.16
C PHE A 218 0.11 -6.60 -13.34
N GLY A 219 1.45 -6.71 -13.32
CA GLY A 219 2.45 -5.75 -12.82
C GLY A 219 2.86 -4.60 -13.76
N GLN A 220 2.37 -4.52 -15.00
CA GLN A 220 2.67 -3.38 -15.88
C GLN A 220 1.60 -2.28 -15.78
N ILE A 221 0.30 -2.61 -15.83
CA ILE A 221 -0.74 -1.58 -15.88
C ILE A 221 -1.00 -0.95 -14.51
N ILE A 222 -1.15 -1.79 -13.47
CA ILE A 222 -1.47 -1.32 -12.13
C ILE A 222 -0.28 -0.54 -11.53
N PRO A 223 0.96 -1.04 -11.59
CA PRO A 223 2.14 -0.27 -11.22
C PRO A 223 2.41 0.93 -12.10
N VAL A 224 2.09 0.98 -13.40
CA VAL A 224 2.24 2.23 -14.18
C VAL A 224 1.25 3.30 -13.72
N VAL A 225 -0.01 2.92 -13.49
CA VAL A 225 -1.05 3.85 -13.01
C VAL A 225 -0.76 4.33 -11.58
N ILE A 226 -0.23 3.46 -10.70
CA ILE A 226 0.16 3.81 -9.32
C ILE A 226 1.54 4.49 -9.26
N SER A 227 2.49 4.10 -10.10
CA SER A 227 3.78 4.81 -10.24
C SER A 227 3.55 6.21 -10.74
N GLY A 228 2.50 6.46 -11.53
CA GLY A 228 2.06 7.82 -11.84
C GLY A 228 1.76 8.64 -10.59
N SER A 229 0.97 8.12 -9.64
CA SER A 229 0.65 8.85 -8.39
C SER A 229 1.87 8.96 -7.46
N ALA A 230 2.69 7.92 -7.35
CA ALA A 230 3.93 7.96 -6.57
C ALA A 230 4.99 8.90 -7.19
N ALA A 231 5.11 8.93 -8.52
CA ALA A 231 6.00 9.85 -9.24
C ALA A 231 5.52 11.29 -9.09
N ILE A 232 4.21 11.54 -9.15
CA ILE A 232 3.63 12.84 -8.82
C ILE A 232 3.99 13.23 -7.38
N ASP A 233 3.87 12.33 -6.41
CA ASP A 233 4.22 12.59 -5.00
C ASP A 233 5.71 12.84 -4.77
N VAL A 234 6.60 12.21 -5.55
CA VAL A 234 8.05 12.44 -5.52
C VAL A 234 8.39 13.76 -6.20
N ILE A 235 7.79 14.06 -7.36
CA ILE A 235 7.95 15.34 -8.05
C ILE A 235 7.48 16.47 -7.13
N LEU A 236 6.31 16.34 -6.50
CA LEU A 236 5.79 17.27 -5.52
C LEU A 236 6.70 17.45 -4.31
N PHE A 237 7.39 16.40 -3.86
CA PHE A 237 8.34 16.52 -2.77
C PHE A 237 9.53 17.39 -3.14
N PHE A 238 10.08 17.19 -4.34
CA PHE A 238 11.21 17.98 -4.81
C PHE A 238 10.81 19.39 -5.21
N LEU A 239 9.59 19.59 -5.73
CA LEU A 239 9.09 20.91 -6.13
C LEU A 239 8.52 21.73 -4.95
N GLY A 240 7.98 21.07 -3.92
CA GLY A 240 7.44 21.72 -2.73
C GLY A 240 8.45 21.89 -1.58
N GLY A 241 9.70 21.49 -1.81
CA GLY A 241 10.80 21.62 -0.85
C GLY A 241 11.56 22.93 -1.04
N GLU A 242 10.90 24.08 -0.90
CA GLU A 242 11.52 25.39 -0.64
C GLU A 242 10.38 26.40 -0.40
N GLY A 243 10.03 26.58 0.87
CA GLY A 243 8.97 27.49 1.29
C GLY A 243 8.79 27.46 2.80
N ASP A 244 9.89 27.37 3.55
CA ASP A 244 9.90 27.90 4.90
C ASP A 244 9.87 29.42 4.74
N GLU A 245 8.67 29.97 4.59
CA GLU A 245 8.43 31.38 4.88
C GLU A 245 8.48 31.49 6.41
N ASP A 246 9.68 31.81 6.90
CA ASP A 246 9.87 32.42 8.21
C ASP A 246 9.06 33.74 8.23
N GLU A 247 7.86 33.71 8.80
CA GLU A 247 7.20 34.86 9.46
C GLU A 247 6.66 34.47 10.83
#